data_AF-A0A1B4FRE3-F1
#
_entry.id   AF-A0A1B4FRE3-F1
#
_cell.length_a   1.000
_cell.length_b   1.000
_cell.length_c   1.000
_cell.angle_alpha   90.00
_cell.angle_beta   90.00
_cell.angle_gamma   90.00
#
_symmetry.space_group_name_H-M   'P 1'
#
loop_
_entity.id
_entity.type
_entity.pdbx_description
1 polymer ?
#
loop_
_entity_poly.entity_id
_entity_poly.type
_entity_poly.pdbx_seq_one_letter_code
_entity_poly.pdbx_strand_id
1 'polypeptide(L)' 'MRQDTLYDSLLAAAQRRSITEGELMHMLDDEIARLADGARIHDYLRVIAIRRVRDRIASPAHAADDMHARRPGGR' A
#
# COMPACT_ATOMS: atom_id res chain seq x y z
N MET A 1 -7.00 5.60 4.76
CA MET A 1 -7.74 6.37 3.74
C MET A 1 -6.89 7.57 3.31
N ARG A 2 -6.12 7.38 2.23
CA ARG A 2 -5.19 8.37 1.62
C ARG A 2 -4.93 8.08 0.13
N GLN A 3 -5.62 7.09 -0.44
CA GLN A 3 -5.50 6.73 -1.84
C GLN A 3 -6.28 7.70 -2.72
N ASP A 4 -7.51 8.05 -2.30
CA ASP A 4 -8.36 9.03 -2.98
C ASP A 4 -7.63 10.38 -3.15
N THR A 5 -6.95 10.87 -2.11
CA THR A 5 -6.23 12.16 -2.18
C THR A 5 -5.05 12.19 -3.17
N LEU A 6 -4.39 11.06 -3.44
CA LEU A 6 -3.24 11.03 -4.35
C LEU A 6 -3.70 10.94 -5.81
N TYR A 7 -4.72 10.11 -6.07
CA TYR A 7 -5.33 10.01 -7.39
C TYR A 7 -6.01 11.33 -7.77
N ASP A 8 -6.75 11.96 -6.86
CA ASP A 8 -7.38 13.27 -7.08
C ASP A 8 -6.36 14.36 -7.41
N SER A 9 -5.21 14.36 -6.73
CA SER A 9 -4.11 15.30 -6.99
C SER A 9 -3.49 15.07 -8.37
N LEU A 10 -3.33 13.81 -8.76
CA LEU A 10 -2.82 13.42 -10.07
C LEU A 10 -3.80 13.77 -11.18
N LEU A 11 -5.10 13.51 -10.98
CA LEU A 11 -6.17 13.85 -11.91
C LEU A 11 -6.26 15.36 -12.13
N ALA A 12 -6.18 16.17 -11.07
CA ALA A 12 -6.12 17.62 -11.18
C ALA A 12 -4.88 18.11 -11.96
N ALA A 13 -3.74 17.42 -11.85
CA ALA A 13 -2.56 17.72 -12.64
C ALA A 13 -2.71 17.31 -14.12
N ALA A 14 -3.37 16.18 -14.38
CA ALA A 14 -3.66 15.68 -15.73
C ALA A 14 -4.61 16.61 -16.50
N GLN A 15 -5.68 17.09 -15.84
CA GLN A 15 -6.63 18.03 -16.43
C GLN A 15 -5.97 19.35 -16.85
N ARG A 16 -5.01 19.86 -16.07
CA ARG A 16 -4.21 21.05 -16.43
C ARG A 16 -3.35 20.85 -17.69
N ARG A 17 -3.09 19.61 -18.08
CA ARG A 17 -2.34 19.23 -19.29
C ARG A 17 -3.26 18.69 -20.40
N SER A 18 -4.57 18.86 -20.26
CA SER A 18 -5.57 18.32 -21.20
C SER A 18 -5.49 16.80 -21.37
N ILE A 19 -4.98 16.09 -20.37
CA ILE A 19 -4.97 14.62 -20.32
C ILE A 19 -6.31 14.19 -19.74
N THR A 20 -7.02 13.34 -20.47
CA THR A 20 -8.29 12.76 -20.02
C THR A 20 -8.05 11.70 -18.93
N GLU A 21 -9.10 11.38 -18.18
CA GLU A 21 -9.02 10.34 -17.16
C GLU A 21 -8.65 8.96 -17.76
N GLY A 22 -9.22 8.63 -18.93
CA GLY A 22 -8.89 7.37 -19.62
C GLY A 22 -7.42 7.30 -20.07
N GLU A 23 -6.87 8.40 -20.57
CA GLU A 23 -5.43 8.49 -20.92
C GLU A 23 -4.55 8.38 -19.67
N LEU A 24 -4.97 9.01 -18.57
CA LEU A 24 -4.26 8.93 -17.29
C LEU A 24 -4.21 7.49 -16.77
N MET A 25 -5.33 6.76 -16.86
CA MET A 25 -5.40 5.35 -16.48
C MET A 25 -4.48 4.48 -17.34
N HIS A 26 -4.47 4.69 -18.66
CA HIS A 26 -3.54 3.99 -19.55
C HIS A 26 -2.08 4.29 -19.21
N MET A 27 -1.73 5.55 -18.93
CA MET A 27 -0.37 5.91 -18.50
C MET A 27 0.02 5.24 -17.17
N LEU A 28 -0.92 5.11 -16.24
CA LEU A 28 -0.70 4.40 -14.97
C LEU A 28 -0.49 2.90 -15.20
N ASP A 29 -1.30 2.27 -16.05
CA ASP A 29 -1.17 0.86 -16.39
C ASP A 29 0.18 0.56 -17.06
N ASP A 30 0.62 1.41 -18.00
CA ASP A 30 1.92 1.30 -18.66
C ASP A 30 3.09 1.46 -17.67
N GLU A 31 2.93 2.35 -16.69
CA GLU A 31 3.94 2.55 -15.65
C GLU A 31 3.98 1.36 -14.67
N ILE A 32 2.82 0.83 -14.28
CA ILE A 32 2.72 -0.38 -13.46
C ILE A 32 3.37 -1.58 -14.18
N ALA A 33 3.07 -1.77 -15.47
CA ALA A 33 3.64 -2.84 -16.26
C ALA A 33 5.18 -2.73 -16.35
N ARG A 34 5.71 -1.52 -16.56
CA ARG A 34 7.17 -1.27 -16.58
C ARG A 34 7.83 -1.50 -15.23
N LEU A 35 7.17 -1.09 -14.14
CA LEU A 35 7.69 -1.33 -12.79
C LEU A 35 7.58 -2.81 -12.38
N ALA A 36 6.58 -3.53 -12.88
CA ALA A 36 6.42 -4.96 -12.66
C ALA A 36 7.42 -5.79 -13.48
N ASP A 37 7.88 -5.27 -14.62
CA ASP A 37 8.87 -5.94 -15.46
C ASP A 37 10.21 -6.07 -14.71
N GLY A 38 10.62 -7.32 -14.47
CA GLY A 38 11.81 -7.67 -13.67
C GLY A 38 11.64 -7.52 -12.15
N ALA A 39 10.56 -6.89 -11.66
CA ALA A 39 10.33 -6.76 -10.22
C ALA A 39 9.54 -7.95 -9.67
N ARG A 40 10.08 -8.57 -8.61
CA ARG A 40 9.35 -9.63 -7.91
C ARG A 40 8.33 -8.96 -7.00
N ILE A 41 7.03 -9.21 -7.23
CA ILE A 41 5.93 -8.80 -6.34
C ILE A 41 6.27 -8.97 -4.85
N HIS A 42 7.03 -10.01 -4.51
CA HIS A 42 7.52 -10.29 -3.16
C HIS A 42 8.35 -9.16 -2.53
N ASP A 43 9.13 -8.40 -3.30
CA ASP A 43 9.95 -7.30 -2.77
C ASP A 43 9.09 -6.10 -2.37
N TYR A 44 8.05 -5.78 -3.15
CA TYR A 44 7.06 -4.76 -2.78
C TYR A 44 6.23 -5.19 -1.56
N LEU A 45 5.79 -6.44 -1.54
CA LEU A 45 5.07 -7.00 -0.40
C LEU A 45 5.92 -6.98 0.88
N ARG A 46 7.23 -7.21 0.78
CA ARG A 46 8.16 -7.15 1.92
C ARG A 46 8.18 -5.76 2.54
N VAL A 47 8.25 -4.69 1.76
CA VAL A 47 8.23 -3.31 2.28
C VAL A 47 6.91 -3.02 3.01
N ILE A 48 5.78 -3.41 2.41
CA ILE A 48 4.45 -3.24 3.02
C ILE A 48 4.35 -4.06 4.31
N ALA A 49 4.85 -5.30 4.31
CA ALA A 49 4.84 -6.18 5.48
C ALA A 49 5.68 -5.60 6.63
N ILE A 50 6.89 -5.11 6.35
CA ILE A 50 7.76 -4.45 7.35
C ILE A 50 7.04 -3.25 7.97
N ARG A 51 6.43 -2.40 7.14
CA ARG A 51 5.68 -1.24 7.63
C ARG A 51 4.54 -1.66 8.56
N ARG A 52 3.73 -2.63 8.14
CA ARG A 52 2.63 -3.16 8.97
C ARG A 52 3.13 -3.80 10.26
N VAL A 53 4.23 -4.55 10.23
CA VAL A 53 4.86 -5.15 11.42
C VAL A 53 5.33 -4.06 12.38
N ARG A 54 6.02 -3.03 11.87
CA ARG A 54 6.46 -1.89 12.68
C ARG A 54 5.29 -1.16 13.32
N ASP A 55 4.22 -0.90 12.57
CA ASP A 55 3.02 -0.24 13.09
C ASP A 55 2.34 -1.08 14.18
N ARG A 56 2.32 -2.42 14.03
CA ARG A 56 1.84 -3.33 15.08
C ARG A 56 2.69 -3.28 16.35
N ILE A 57 4.01 -3.27 16.21
CA ILE A 57 4.95 -3.19 17.35
C ILE A 57 4.85 -1.83 18.05
N ALA A 58 4.65 -0.74 17.30
CA ALA A 58 4.57 0.61 17.85
C ALA A 58 3.22 0.95 18.48
N SER A 59 2.16 0.16 18.21
CA SER A 59 0.83 0.39 18.76
C SER A 59 0.66 -0.33 20.12
N PRO A 60 0.42 0.39 21.23
CA PRO A 60 0.21 -0.21 22.56
C PRO A 60 -1.01 -1.14 22.62
N ALA A 61 -1.98 -0.96 21.73
CA ALA A 61 -3.22 -1.73 21.69
C ALA A 61 -3.01 -3.19 21.24
N HIS A 62 -1.97 -3.49 20.45
CA HIS A 62 -1.68 -4.86 20.01
C HIS A 62 -0.86 -5.67 21.03
N ALA A 63 -0.20 -5.01 21.99
CA ALA A 63 0.52 -5.71 23.06
C ALA A 63 -0.42 -6.52 23.98
N ALA A 64 -1.67 -6.07 24.16
CA ALA A 64 -2.67 -6.79 24.94
C ALA A 64 -3.24 -8.02 24.20
N ASP A 65 -3.39 -7.92 22.87
CA ASP A 65 -3.95 -8.99 22.04
C ASP A 65 -2.92 -10.12 21.79
N ASP A 66 -1.64 -9.77 21.60
CA ASP A 66 -0.54 -10.75 21.52
C ASP A 66 -0.31 -11.48 22.85
N MET A 67 -0.57 -10.84 24.00
CA MET A 67 -0.50 -11.50 25.32
C MET A 67 -1.64 -12.50 25.53
N HIS A 68 -2.80 -12.28 24.91
CA HIS A 68 -3.91 -13.24 24.90
C HIS A 68 -3.75 -14.33 23.84
N ALA A 69 -3.19 -14.04 22.67
CA ALA A 69 -2.89 -15.04 21.64
C ALA A 69 -1.75 -16.00 22.03
N ARG A 70 -0.87 -15.59 22.96
CA ARG A 70 0.25 -16.41 23.46
C ARG A 70 -0.08 -17.29 24.67
N ARG A 71 -1.32 -17.33 25.17
CA ARG A 71 -1.70 -18.37 26.14
C ARG A 71 -1.87 -19.70 25.40
N PRO A 72 -0.93 -20.66 25.48
CA PRO A 72 -1.22 -22.00 25.03
C PRO A 72 -2.24 -22.57 26.01
N GLY A 73 -3.26 -23.26 25.49
CA GLY A 73 -4.26 -23.92 26.30
C GLY A 73 -3.61 -24.73 27.43
N GLY A 74 -4.20 -24.59 28.62
CA GLY A 74 -3.75 -25.29 29.81
C GLY A 74 -3.78 -26.81 29.65
N ARG A 75 -2.89 -27.45 30.40
CA ARG A 75 -3.12 -28.74 31.02
C ARG A 75 -2.66 -28.63 32.47
#